data_AF-A0AAV9ZWI7-F1
#
_entry.id   AF-A0AAV9ZWI7-F1
#
_cell.length_a   1.000
_cell.length_b   1.000
_cell.length_c   1.000
_cell.angle_alpha   90.00
_cell.angle_beta   90.00
_cell.angle_gamma   90.00
#
_symmetry.space_group_name_H-M   'P 1'
#
loop_
_entity.id
_entity.type
_entity.pdbx_description
1 polymer ?
#
loop_
_entity_poly.entity_id
_entity_poly.type
_entity_poly.pdbx_seq_one_letter_code
_entity_poly.pdbx_strand_id
1 'polypeptide(L)'
;MDHASADPTFSASVAAQIAARVNPDRAFSYPRTYANPTHAWYMLGSFIALISIIHFTTSTVAWIKSRRRAISRSSSRGSLSWARVPLVVLNLARRIMFRTTISFGGKYNRNLTELFLGSAYIAFLFAWTFNNTTNLAGVPISPQYYANRAGLMAATQLPFMIALGMKNNILTLLTGVSLDKLNVLHRIAARVICILLWTHAAGHIIENGVEGNIEDLRETWFRCGIMAISAFTLLSLFSFQPLRGRAYEFFLVCHLFANARRCWDISYPAFGRSVG
;
A
#
# COMPACT_ATOMS: atom_id res chain seq x y z
N MET A 1 -17.15 33.33 24.99
CA MET A 1 -17.78 32.16 24.35
C MET A 1 -16.66 31.18 24.08
N ASP A 2 -16.34 30.38 25.10
CA ASP A 2 -15.19 29.48 25.07
C ASP A 2 -15.59 28.16 24.42
N HIS A 3 -15.03 27.89 23.25
CA HIS A 3 -15.10 26.59 22.62
C HIS A 3 -14.25 25.62 23.45
N ALA A 4 -14.90 24.82 24.29
CA ALA A 4 -14.27 23.69 24.95
C ALA A 4 -13.77 22.70 23.88
N SER A 5 -12.48 22.78 23.56
CA SER A 5 -11.76 21.76 22.82
C SER A 5 -11.78 20.49 23.66
N ALA A 6 -12.66 19.54 23.33
CA ALA A 6 -12.64 18.21 23.92
C ALA A 6 -11.26 17.60 23.67
N ASP A 7 -10.53 17.34 24.75
CA ASP A 7 -9.20 16.76 24.70
C ASP A 7 -9.30 15.37 24.04
N PRO A 8 -8.65 15.16 22.87
CA PRO A 8 -8.81 13.92 22.09
C PRO A 8 -8.37 12.68 22.89
N THR A 9 -7.54 12.86 23.91
CA THR A 9 -7.08 11.79 24.80
C THR A 9 -8.18 11.31 25.77
N PHE A 10 -9.03 12.22 26.25
CA PHE A 10 -10.14 11.92 27.15
C PHE A 10 -11.29 11.23 26.41
N SER A 11 -11.62 11.69 25.21
CA SER A 11 -12.65 11.03 24.37
C SER A 11 -12.23 9.61 23.98
N ALA A 12 -10.94 9.39 23.69
CA ALA A 12 -10.41 8.06 23.40
C ALA A 12 -10.43 7.13 24.62
N SER A 13 -10.15 7.63 25.82
CA SER A 13 -10.14 6.82 27.04
C SER A 13 -11.55 6.37 27.47
N VAL A 14 -12.54 7.25 27.33
CA VAL A 14 -13.95 6.91 27.59
C VAL A 14 -14.49 5.93 26.55
N ALA A 15 -14.16 6.13 25.26
CA ALA A 15 -14.52 5.19 24.20
C ALA A 15 -13.91 3.80 24.43
N ALA A 16 -12.65 3.73 24.91
CA ALA A 16 -11.98 2.49 25.26
C ALA A 16 -12.65 1.78 26.46
N GLN A 17 -13.07 2.53 27.48
CA GLN A 17 -13.79 1.97 28.63
C GLN A 17 -15.17 1.42 28.27
N ILE A 18 -15.91 2.11 27.40
CA ILE A 18 -17.22 1.63 26.91
C ILE A 18 -17.04 0.37 26.05
N ALA A 19 -16.04 0.35 25.16
CA ALA A 19 -15.73 -0.82 24.34
C ALA A 19 -15.36 -2.06 25.18
N ALA A 20 -14.63 -1.88 26.29
CA ALA A 20 -14.25 -2.95 27.20
C ALA A 20 -15.44 -3.57 27.96
N ARG A 21 -16.52 -2.81 28.20
CA ARG A 21 -17.74 -3.29 28.87
C ARG A 21 -18.63 -4.15 27.96
N VAL A 22 -18.56 -3.94 26.64
CA VAL A 22 -19.39 -4.66 25.65
C VAL A 22 -18.70 -5.94 25.16
N ASN A 23 -17.37 -5.99 25.12
CA ASN A 23 -16.61 -7.22 24.91
C ASN A 23 -15.19 -7.05 25.50
N PRO A 24 -14.77 -7.83 26.52
CA PRO A 24 -13.46 -7.69 27.16
C PRO A 24 -12.29 -7.88 26.17
N ASP A 25 -12.53 -8.60 25.06
CA ASP A 25 -11.59 -8.79 23.96
C ASP A 25 -11.20 -7.47 23.28
N ARG A 26 -12.12 -6.50 23.22
CA ARG A 26 -11.90 -5.21 22.57
C ARG A 26 -10.83 -4.37 23.25
N ALA A 27 -10.69 -4.47 24.58
CA ALA A 27 -9.69 -3.71 25.33
C ALA A 27 -8.25 -4.07 24.92
N PHE A 28 -8.00 -5.33 24.53
CA PHE A 28 -6.68 -5.80 24.09
C PHE A 28 -6.52 -5.78 22.57
N SER A 29 -7.60 -5.98 21.83
CA SER A 29 -7.57 -5.98 20.37
C SER A 29 -7.39 -4.58 19.80
N TYR A 30 -7.96 -3.56 20.46
CA TYR A 30 -7.95 -2.17 19.98
C TYR A 30 -6.51 -1.61 19.91
N PRO A 31 -5.70 -1.57 21.00
CA PRO A 31 -4.35 -1.00 20.93
C PRO A 31 -3.45 -1.73 19.92
N ARG A 32 -3.56 -3.07 19.84
CA ARG A 32 -2.79 -3.89 18.90
C ARG A 32 -3.17 -3.58 17.45
N THR A 33 -4.45 -3.38 17.18
CA THR A 33 -4.94 -3.06 15.85
C THR A 33 -4.38 -1.73 15.36
N TYR A 34 -4.29 -0.70 16.22
CA TYR A 34 -3.73 0.61 15.84
C TYR A 34 -2.20 0.71 15.87
N ALA A 35 -1.51 -0.09 16.68
CA ALA A 35 -0.04 -0.15 16.68
C ALA A 35 0.51 -0.87 15.44
N ASN A 36 -0.24 -1.82 14.90
CA ASN A 36 0.22 -2.65 13.79
C ASN A 36 0.55 -1.87 12.50
N PRO A 37 -0.28 -0.94 12.02
CA PRO A 37 0.01 -0.15 10.82
C PRO A 37 1.24 0.75 10.95
N THR A 38 1.55 1.27 12.14
CA THR A 38 2.71 2.14 12.32
C THR A 38 4.01 1.37 12.11
N HIS A 39 4.08 0.12 12.58
CA HIS A 39 5.20 -0.78 12.30
C HIS A 39 5.39 -1.05 10.80
N ALA A 40 4.30 -1.26 10.05
CA ALA A 40 4.36 -1.42 8.60
C ALA A 40 4.96 -0.18 7.92
N TRP A 41 4.58 1.03 8.37
CA TRP A 41 5.13 2.29 7.85
C TRP A 41 6.58 2.53 8.24
N TYR A 42 7.02 2.17 9.45
CA TYR A 42 8.44 2.28 9.83
C TYR A 42 9.33 1.35 9.01
N MET A 43 8.87 0.13 8.75
CA MET A 43 9.60 -0.81 7.89
C MET A 43 9.63 -0.34 6.44
N LEU A 44 8.51 0.16 5.92
CA LEU A 44 8.46 0.72 4.58
C LEU A 44 9.37 1.95 4.43
N GLY A 45 9.31 2.87 5.39
CA GLY A 45 10.14 4.07 5.43
C GLY A 45 11.63 3.76 5.53
N SER A 46 12.02 2.82 6.40
CA SER A 46 13.43 2.38 6.52
C SER A 46 13.93 1.68 5.25
N PHE A 47 13.09 0.88 4.58
CA PHE A 47 13.44 0.27 3.30
C PHE A 47 13.65 1.31 2.19
N ILE A 48 12.75 2.30 2.08
CA ILE A 48 12.88 3.40 1.13
C ILE A 48 14.12 4.24 1.44
N ALA A 49 14.37 4.55 2.72
CA ALA A 49 15.56 5.29 3.15
C ALA A 49 16.85 4.55 2.79
N LEU A 50 16.91 3.24 3.03
CA LEU A 50 18.07 2.40 2.67
C LEU A 50 18.35 2.46 1.16
N ILE A 51 17.32 2.27 0.33
CA ILE A 51 17.46 2.35 -1.14
C ILE A 51 17.93 3.75 -1.55
N SER A 52 17.39 4.78 -0.93
CA SER A 52 17.74 6.18 -1.21
C SER A 52 19.20 6.45 -0.88
N ILE A 53 19.69 6.02 0.28
CA ILE A 53 21.11 6.16 0.68
C ILE A 53 22.02 5.46 -0.32
N ILE A 54 21.70 4.24 -0.74
CA ILE A 54 22.48 3.50 -1.75
C ILE A 54 22.48 4.26 -3.09
N HIS A 55 21.34 4.81 -3.50
CA HIS A 55 21.24 5.60 -4.73
C HIS A 55 22.09 6.88 -4.65
N PHE A 56 21.96 7.69 -3.59
CA PHE A 56 22.72 8.92 -3.41
C PHE A 56 24.22 8.68 -3.30
N THR A 57 24.66 7.65 -2.57
CA THR A 57 26.08 7.31 -2.44
C THR A 57 26.68 6.86 -3.78
N THR A 58 25.97 6.00 -4.53
CA THR A 58 26.43 5.55 -5.86
C THR A 58 26.46 6.69 -6.88
N SER A 59 25.43 7.54 -6.90
CA SER A 59 25.34 8.70 -7.79
C SER A 59 26.41 9.76 -7.47
N THR A 60 26.64 10.06 -6.18
CA THR A 60 27.68 11.00 -5.74
C THR A 60 29.08 10.49 -6.10
N VAL A 61 29.38 9.21 -5.86
CA VAL A 61 30.68 8.61 -6.24
C VAL A 61 30.88 8.61 -7.75
N ALA A 62 29.83 8.33 -8.53
CA ALA A 62 29.88 8.37 -9.99
C ALA A 62 30.11 9.79 -10.53
N TRP A 63 29.44 10.79 -9.95
CA TRP A 63 29.59 12.20 -10.29
C TRP A 63 30.98 12.75 -9.92
N ILE A 64 31.52 12.42 -8.74
CA ILE A 64 32.89 12.80 -8.35
C ILE A 64 33.90 12.17 -9.33
N LYS A 65 33.72 10.88 -9.68
CA LYS A 65 34.60 10.18 -10.63
C LYS A 65 34.46 10.69 -12.07
N SER A 66 33.29 11.15 -12.50
CA SER A 66 33.11 11.73 -13.84
C SER A 66 33.72 13.13 -13.91
N ARG A 67 33.59 13.95 -12.85
CA ARG A 67 34.28 15.24 -12.75
C ARG A 67 35.80 15.09 -12.69
N ARG A 68 36.32 14.15 -11.90
CA ARG A 68 37.77 13.85 -11.86
C ARG A 68 38.29 13.34 -13.21
N ARG A 69 37.51 12.53 -13.94
CA ARG A 69 37.87 12.07 -15.30
C ARG A 69 37.79 13.18 -16.36
N ALA A 70 36.89 14.14 -16.19
CA ALA A 70 36.84 15.32 -17.06
C ALA A 70 38.06 16.24 -16.85
N ILE A 71 38.58 16.29 -15.61
CA ILE A 71 39.78 17.07 -15.25
C ILE A 71 41.08 16.32 -15.60
N SER A 72 41.16 15.00 -15.42
CA SER A 72 42.38 14.21 -15.68
C SER A 72 42.46 13.64 -17.11
N ARG A 73 42.33 14.51 -18.12
CA ARG A 73 42.46 14.12 -19.54
C ARG A 73 43.93 13.87 -19.96
N SER A 74 44.79 13.42 -19.05
CA SER A 74 46.09 12.85 -19.35
C SER A 74 46.39 11.60 -18.50
N SER A 75 46.89 10.58 -19.19
CA SER A 75 47.63 9.40 -18.70
C SER A 75 47.08 8.57 -17.52
N SER A 76 46.48 7.43 -17.82
CA SER A 76 47.12 6.10 -17.63
C SER A 76 46.09 4.96 -17.66
N ARG A 77 46.42 3.89 -18.38
CA ARG A 77 45.80 2.56 -18.28
C ARG A 77 46.32 1.94 -16.98
N GLY A 78 45.48 1.78 -15.96
CA GLY A 78 45.91 1.23 -14.66
C GLY A 78 44.82 0.47 -13.89
N SER A 79 45.04 -0.85 -13.81
CA SER A 79 44.59 -1.88 -12.85
C SER A 79 43.14 -1.88 -12.30
N LEU A 80 42.44 -3.01 -12.51
CA LEU A 80 41.18 -3.35 -11.88
C LEU A 80 41.38 -3.61 -10.37
N SER A 81 41.11 -2.59 -9.57
CA SER A 81 41.05 -2.72 -8.11
C SER A 81 39.86 -3.59 -7.67
N TRP A 82 40.14 -4.55 -6.78
CA TRP A 82 39.17 -5.39 -6.05
C TRP A 82 38.05 -4.58 -5.36
N ALA A 83 38.26 -3.29 -5.07
CA ALA A 83 37.23 -2.39 -4.55
C ALA A 83 36.07 -2.12 -5.53
N ARG A 84 36.22 -2.48 -6.81
CA ARG A 84 35.16 -2.38 -7.83
C ARG A 84 34.30 -3.65 -7.90
N VAL A 85 34.74 -4.76 -7.33
CA VAL A 85 34.03 -6.06 -7.39
C VAL A 85 32.68 -6.01 -6.66
N PRO A 86 32.55 -5.47 -5.42
CA PRO A 86 31.25 -5.39 -4.76
C PRO A 86 30.25 -4.52 -5.53
N LEU A 87 30.73 -3.43 -6.13
CA LEU A 87 29.91 -2.53 -6.95
C LEU A 87 29.51 -3.18 -8.29
N VAL A 88 30.40 -3.94 -8.92
CA VAL A 88 30.10 -4.69 -10.14
C VAL A 88 29.14 -5.84 -9.85
N VAL A 89 29.32 -6.58 -8.75
CA VAL A 89 28.42 -7.64 -8.30
C VAL A 89 27.06 -7.07 -7.93
N LEU A 90 26.97 -5.95 -7.21
CA LEU A 90 25.70 -5.28 -6.93
C LEU A 90 25.02 -4.77 -8.20
N ASN A 91 25.77 -4.21 -9.15
CA ASN A 91 25.23 -3.75 -10.43
C ASN A 91 24.82 -4.92 -11.34
N LEU A 92 25.52 -6.05 -11.27
CA LEU A 92 25.22 -7.27 -12.02
C LEU A 92 24.03 -8.01 -11.39
N ALA A 93 23.97 -8.12 -10.08
CA ALA A 93 22.82 -8.63 -9.33
C ALA A 93 21.59 -7.78 -9.62
N ARG A 94 21.70 -6.44 -9.57
CA ARG A 94 20.64 -5.52 -9.96
C ARG A 94 20.25 -5.73 -11.44
N ARG A 95 21.22 -5.88 -12.35
CA ARG A 95 20.96 -6.16 -13.77
C ARG A 95 20.27 -7.52 -13.99
N ILE A 96 20.67 -8.58 -13.30
CA ILE A 96 20.14 -9.94 -13.41
C ILE A 96 18.75 -9.98 -12.80
N MET A 97 18.58 -9.50 -11.57
CA MET A 97 17.27 -9.43 -10.91
C MET A 97 16.27 -8.66 -11.79
N PHE A 98 16.67 -7.51 -12.36
CA PHE A 98 15.79 -6.72 -13.24
C PHE A 98 15.68 -7.20 -14.69
N ARG A 99 16.51 -8.15 -15.17
CA ARG A 99 16.44 -8.66 -16.56
C ARG A 99 15.97 -10.11 -16.69
N THR A 100 15.86 -10.87 -15.60
CA THR A 100 15.25 -12.20 -15.65
C THR A 100 13.73 -12.07 -15.74
N THR A 101 13.22 -11.98 -16.96
CA THR A 101 11.80 -12.06 -17.27
C THR A 101 11.42 -13.52 -17.46
N ILE A 102 10.58 -14.06 -16.58
CA ILE A 102 9.99 -15.39 -16.77
C ILE A 102 8.75 -15.19 -17.62
N SER A 103 8.78 -15.64 -18.87
CA SER A 103 7.62 -15.60 -19.75
C SER A 103 6.66 -16.72 -19.34
N PHE A 104 5.57 -16.37 -18.64
CA PHE A 104 4.49 -17.33 -18.43
C PHE A 104 3.61 -17.35 -19.70
N GLY A 105 3.73 -18.43 -20.48
CA GLY A 105 2.80 -18.77 -21.56
C GLY A 105 2.67 -17.72 -22.68
N GLY A 106 3.79 -17.24 -23.24
CA GLY A 106 3.85 -16.49 -24.52
C GLY A 106 3.22 -15.10 -24.57
N LYS A 107 2.32 -14.72 -23.65
CA LYS A 107 1.62 -13.42 -23.64
C LYS A 107 1.84 -12.59 -22.37
N TYR A 108 2.46 -13.15 -21.33
CA TYR A 108 2.69 -12.47 -20.04
C TYR A 108 4.18 -12.47 -19.66
N ASN A 109 4.87 -11.38 -19.99
CA ASN A 109 6.23 -11.12 -19.50
C ASN A 109 6.15 -10.37 -18.17
N ARG A 110 6.35 -11.08 -17.04
CA ARG A 110 6.53 -10.49 -15.70
C ARG A 110 7.99 -10.64 -15.29
N ASN A 111 8.52 -9.63 -14.62
CA ASN A 111 9.89 -9.68 -14.12
C ASN A 111 9.95 -10.49 -12.82
N LEU A 112 10.95 -11.37 -12.65
CA LEU A 112 11.09 -12.18 -11.42
C LEU A 112 11.22 -11.28 -10.17
N THR A 113 11.88 -10.12 -10.29
CA THR A 113 11.94 -9.12 -9.21
C THR A 113 10.57 -8.65 -8.77
N GLU A 114 9.67 -8.41 -9.72
CA GLU A 114 8.32 -7.92 -9.42
C GLU A 114 7.50 -8.99 -8.69
N LEU A 115 7.66 -10.26 -9.09
CA LEU A 115 7.01 -11.37 -8.43
C LEU A 115 7.57 -11.58 -7.02
N PHE A 116 8.89 -11.55 -6.87
CA PHE A 116 9.53 -11.70 -5.57
C PHE A 116 9.20 -10.54 -4.62
N LEU A 117 9.30 -9.30 -5.07
CA LEU A 117 9.00 -8.14 -4.24
C LEU A 117 7.51 -8.05 -3.91
N GLY A 118 6.64 -8.40 -4.85
CA GLY A 118 5.21 -8.49 -4.60
C GLY A 118 4.84 -9.59 -3.62
N SER A 119 5.42 -10.79 -3.76
CA SER A 119 5.18 -11.89 -2.81
C SER A 119 5.74 -11.59 -1.42
N ALA A 120 6.94 -11.02 -1.30
CA ALA A 120 7.50 -10.58 -0.04
C ALA A 120 6.63 -9.50 0.64
N TYR A 121 6.12 -8.53 -0.13
CA TYR A 121 5.23 -7.49 0.37
C TYR A 121 3.87 -8.05 0.82
N ILE A 122 3.29 -9.00 0.07
CA ILE A 122 2.09 -9.74 0.48
C ILE A 122 2.35 -10.50 1.77
N ALA A 123 3.40 -11.32 1.82
CA ALA A 123 3.74 -12.14 2.98
C ALA A 123 3.93 -11.28 4.22
N PHE A 124 4.60 -10.12 4.09
CA PHE A 124 4.80 -9.18 5.19
C PHE A 124 3.47 -8.61 5.71
N LEU A 125 2.63 -8.05 4.84
CA LEU A 125 1.35 -7.45 5.25
C LEU A 125 0.39 -8.49 5.81
N PHE A 126 0.36 -9.69 5.24
CA PHE A 126 -0.48 -10.79 5.73
C PHE A 126 0.02 -11.32 7.07
N ALA A 127 1.33 -11.53 7.22
CA ALA A 127 1.92 -11.93 8.50
C ALA A 127 1.49 -10.94 9.58
N TRP A 128 1.60 -9.63 9.35
CA TRP A 128 1.23 -8.63 10.34
C TRP A 128 -0.29 -8.51 10.57
N THR A 129 -1.11 -8.81 9.56
CA THR A 129 -2.58 -8.83 9.67
C THR A 129 -3.05 -9.97 10.58
N PHE A 130 -2.46 -11.16 10.44
CA PHE A 130 -2.85 -12.37 11.18
C PHE A 130 -2.05 -12.60 12.48
N ASN A 131 -0.89 -11.96 12.64
CA ASN A 131 -0.05 -12.11 13.83
C ASN A 131 -0.81 -11.73 15.11
N ASN A 132 -0.81 -12.58 16.14
CA ASN A 132 -1.46 -12.31 17.43
C ASN A 132 -2.97 -11.95 17.31
N THR A 133 -3.71 -12.69 16.49
CA THR A 133 -5.19 -12.63 16.36
C THR A 133 -5.89 -13.68 17.22
N THR A 134 -5.28 -14.08 18.33
CA THR A 134 -5.91 -14.92 19.36
C THR A 134 -6.84 -14.07 20.23
N ASN A 135 -8.09 -14.49 20.39
CA ASN A 135 -9.02 -13.87 21.36
C ASN A 135 -8.67 -14.31 22.80
N LEU A 136 -9.30 -13.70 23.80
CA LEU A 136 -9.15 -14.06 25.23
C LEU A 136 -9.62 -15.50 25.50
N ALA A 137 -10.51 -16.04 24.67
CA ALA A 137 -10.93 -17.45 24.73
C ALA A 137 -9.88 -18.44 24.17
N GLY A 138 -8.72 -17.95 23.71
CA GLY A 138 -7.63 -18.77 23.19
C GLY A 138 -7.83 -19.30 21.77
N VAL A 139 -8.90 -18.88 21.07
CA VAL A 139 -9.16 -19.24 19.67
C VAL A 139 -8.21 -18.43 18.78
N PRO A 140 -7.30 -19.09 18.04
CA PRO A 140 -6.45 -18.41 17.08
C PRO A 140 -7.25 -17.98 15.84
N ILE A 141 -6.88 -16.85 15.23
CA ILE A 141 -7.44 -16.35 13.96
C ILE A 141 -8.95 -16.05 14.07
N SER A 142 -9.34 -15.24 15.06
CA SER A 142 -10.74 -14.84 15.18
C SER A 142 -11.17 -13.87 14.06
N PRO A 143 -12.32 -14.11 13.39
CA PRO A 143 -12.86 -13.28 12.32
C PRO A 143 -12.88 -11.78 12.62
N GLN A 144 -13.40 -11.42 13.80
CA GLN A 144 -13.47 -10.03 14.25
C GLN A 144 -12.11 -9.33 14.31
N TYR A 145 -11.07 -10.05 14.71
CA TYR A 145 -9.75 -9.45 14.91
C TYR A 145 -9.03 -9.25 13.58
N TYR A 146 -8.98 -10.29 12.73
CA TYR A 146 -8.30 -10.15 11.45
C TYR A 146 -9.09 -9.26 10.49
N ALA A 147 -10.43 -9.20 10.58
CA ALA A 147 -11.25 -8.33 9.74
C ALA A 147 -10.87 -6.86 9.95
N ASN A 148 -10.93 -6.37 11.19
CA ASN A 148 -10.61 -4.98 11.51
C ASN A 148 -9.16 -4.62 11.18
N ARG A 149 -8.22 -5.54 11.43
CA ARG A 149 -6.81 -5.35 11.08
C ARG A 149 -6.57 -5.29 9.58
N ALA A 150 -7.21 -6.17 8.81
CA ALA A 150 -7.10 -6.19 7.35
C ALA A 150 -7.63 -4.88 6.74
N GLY A 151 -8.75 -4.36 7.25
CA GLY A 151 -9.31 -3.08 6.82
C GLY A 151 -8.39 -1.90 7.11
N LEU A 152 -7.83 -1.85 8.32
CA LEU A 152 -6.89 -0.79 8.70
C LEU A 152 -5.56 -0.88 7.93
N MET A 153 -5.04 -2.09 7.72
CA MET A 153 -3.87 -2.31 6.86
C MET A 153 -4.14 -1.82 5.43
N ALA A 154 -5.26 -2.21 4.84
CA ALA A 154 -5.65 -1.74 3.50
C ALA A 154 -5.71 -0.21 3.44
N ALA A 155 -6.39 0.43 4.39
CA ALA A 155 -6.53 1.88 4.46
C ALA A 155 -5.18 2.60 4.57
N THR A 156 -4.28 2.10 5.42
CA THR A 156 -2.95 2.69 5.60
C THR A 156 -2.03 2.51 4.42
N GLN A 157 -2.23 1.52 3.55
CA GLN A 157 -1.41 1.35 2.34
C GLN A 157 -1.89 2.19 1.14
N LEU A 158 -3.09 2.77 1.19
CA LEU A 158 -3.63 3.59 0.10
C LEU A 158 -2.74 4.81 -0.24
N PRO A 159 -2.24 5.62 0.72
CA PRO A 159 -1.37 6.76 0.41
C PRO A 159 -0.08 6.35 -0.30
N PHE A 160 0.52 5.24 0.15
CA PHE A 160 1.73 4.70 -0.47
C PHE A 160 1.45 4.21 -1.91
N MET A 161 0.35 3.47 -2.10
CA MET A 161 -0.09 3.03 -3.42
C MET A 161 -0.29 4.21 -4.37
N ILE A 162 -0.97 5.27 -3.93
CA ILE A 162 -1.18 6.49 -4.74
C ILE A 162 0.16 7.14 -5.08
N ALA A 163 1.07 7.27 -4.11
CA ALA A 163 2.37 7.88 -4.31
C ALA A 163 3.22 7.17 -5.38
N LEU A 164 3.12 5.84 -5.48
CA LEU A 164 3.82 5.06 -6.51
C LEU A 164 3.34 5.35 -7.94
N GLY A 165 2.08 5.77 -8.12
CA GLY A 165 1.45 6.00 -9.44
C GLY A 165 1.51 7.44 -9.95
N MET A 166 2.03 8.40 -9.16
CA MET A 166 2.05 9.81 -9.55
C MET A 166 3.12 10.10 -10.62
N LYS A 167 2.81 11.00 -11.57
CA LYS A 167 3.74 11.40 -12.64
C LYS A 167 4.95 12.20 -12.13
N ASN A 168 4.76 13.08 -11.15
CA ASN A 168 5.83 13.79 -10.44
C ASN A 168 6.24 13.03 -9.18
N ASN A 169 6.93 11.90 -9.36
CA ASN A 169 7.21 11.00 -8.26
C ASN A 169 8.50 11.40 -7.51
N ILE A 170 8.36 11.91 -6.28
CA ILE A 170 9.49 12.15 -5.35
C ILE A 170 10.27 10.84 -5.13
N LEU A 171 9.61 9.68 -5.19
CA LEU A 171 10.29 8.39 -5.05
C LEU A 171 11.24 8.11 -6.21
N THR A 172 10.96 8.57 -7.43
CA THR A 172 11.91 8.49 -8.56
C THR A 172 13.18 9.27 -8.24
N LEU A 173 13.04 10.47 -7.67
CA LEU A 173 14.18 11.30 -7.28
C LEU A 173 15.00 10.64 -6.16
N LEU A 174 14.33 10.12 -5.13
CA LEU A 174 14.99 9.51 -3.97
C LEU A 174 15.67 8.19 -4.32
N THR A 175 14.97 7.30 -5.03
CA THR A 175 15.42 5.93 -5.27
C THR A 175 16.17 5.74 -6.60
N GLY A 176 16.06 6.69 -7.54
CA GLY A 176 16.59 6.56 -8.90
C GLY A 176 15.87 5.52 -9.76
N VAL A 177 14.74 4.99 -9.30
CA VAL A 177 13.94 3.97 -10.01
C VAL A 177 13.07 4.66 -11.05
N SER A 178 13.07 4.17 -12.29
CA SER A 178 12.24 4.73 -13.37
C SER A 178 10.75 4.62 -13.07
N LEU A 179 9.97 5.58 -13.58
CA LEU A 179 8.51 5.63 -13.38
C LEU A 179 7.82 4.34 -13.87
N ASP A 180 8.33 3.71 -14.92
CA ASP A 180 7.79 2.43 -15.42
C ASP A 180 7.83 1.33 -14.36
N LYS A 181 8.94 1.26 -13.60
CA LYS A 181 9.11 0.27 -12.52
C LYS A 181 8.26 0.62 -11.30
N LEU A 182 8.17 1.91 -10.95
CA LEU A 182 7.28 2.35 -9.86
C LEU A 182 5.81 2.07 -10.20
N ASN A 183 5.41 2.21 -11.46
CA ASN A 183 4.08 1.84 -11.93
C ASN A 183 3.81 0.33 -11.82
N VAL A 184 4.85 -0.52 -11.89
CA VAL A 184 4.67 -1.94 -11.58
C VAL A 184 4.38 -2.13 -10.09
N LEU A 185 5.14 -1.47 -9.21
CA LEU A 185 4.92 -1.53 -7.76
C LEU A 185 3.54 -0.98 -7.38
N HIS A 186 3.08 0.09 -8.02
CA HIS A 186 1.72 0.61 -7.87
C HIS A 186 0.66 -0.47 -8.16
N ARG A 187 0.80 -1.20 -9.27
CA ARG A 187 -0.12 -2.30 -9.62
C ARG A 187 -0.06 -3.46 -8.64
N ILE A 188 1.12 -3.79 -8.13
CA ILE A 188 1.29 -4.81 -7.08
C ILE A 188 0.58 -4.36 -5.81
N ALA A 189 0.88 -3.15 -5.33
CA ALA A 189 0.29 -2.58 -4.12
C ALA A 189 -1.24 -2.53 -4.21
N ALA A 190 -1.80 -2.09 -5.35
CA ALA A 190 -3.24 -2.10 -5.58
C ALA A 190 -3.85 -3.50 -5.46
N ARG A 191 -3.20 -4.54 -6.00
CA ARG A 191 -3.68 -5.93 -5.87
C ARG A 191 -3.61 -6.42 -4.43
N VAL A 192 -2.54 -6.11 -3.69
CA VAL A 192 -2.42 -6.51 -2.28
C VAL A 192 -3.52 -5.85 -1.44
N ILE A 193 -3.76 -4.55 -1.64
CA ILE A 193 -4.85 -3.82 -0.99
C ILE A 193 -6.20 -4.46 -1.33
N CYS A 194 -6.41 -4.86 -2.58
CA CYS A 194 -7.63 -5.57 -3.00
C CYS A 194 -7.84 -6.85 -2.18
N ILE A 195 -6.81 -7.69 -2.02
CA ILE A 195 -6.91 -8.94 -1.27
C ILE A 195 -7.16 -8.65 0.23
N LEU A 196 -6.51 -7.63 0.79
CA LEU A 196 -6.76 -7.22 2.18
C LEU A 196 -8.20 -6.72 2.40
N LEU A 197 -8.76 -5.96 1.46
CA LEU A 197 -10.18 -5.55 1.52
C LEU A 197 -11.12 -6.75 1.46
N TRP A 198 -10.84 -7.74 0.60
CA TRP A 198 -11.61 -8.98 0.58
C TRP A 198 -11.47 -9.80 1.86
N THR A 199 -10.29 -9.79 2.48
CA THR A 199 -10.05 -10.42 3.78
C THR A 199 -10.86 -9.72 4.89
N HIS A 200 -10.91 -8.39 4.86
CA HIS A 200 -11.73 -7.57 5.76
C HIS A 200 -13.22 -7.88 5.60
N ALA A 201 -13.73 -7.88 4.36
CA ALA A 201 -15.13 -8.18 4.08
C ALA A 201 -15.50 -9.62 4.46
N ALA A 202 -14.66 -10.61 4.11
CA ALA A 202 -14.89 -12.01 4.47
C ALA A 202 -14.94 -12.21 5.99
N GLY A 203 -14.06 -11.53 6.74
CA GLY A 203 -14.08 -11.60 8.20
C GLY A 203 -15.39 -11.09 8.82
N HIS A 204 -15.93 -9.96 8.35
CA HIS A 204 -17.23 -9.46 8.80
C HIS A 204 -18.38 -10.37 8.39
N ILE A 205 -18.38 -10.90 7.16
CA ILE A 205 -19.41 -11.83 6.70
C ILE A 205 -19.47 -13.09 7.57
N ILE A 206 -18.29 -13.63 7.93
CA ILE A 206 -18.18 -14.82 8.79
C ILE A 206 -18.60 -14.50 10.23
N GLU A 207 -18.16 -13.36 10.76
CA GLU A 207 -18.47 -12.95 12.14
C GLU A 207 -19.97 -12.72 12.36
N ASN A 208 -20.60 -12.00 11.45
CA ASN A 208 -22.00 -11.58 11.61
C ASN A 208 -23.01 -12.70 11.32
N GLY A 209 -22.60 -13.73 10.58
CA GLY A 209 -23.51 -14.78 10.10
C GLY A 209 -24.60 -14.25 9.15
N VAL A 210 -25.51 -15.12 8.70
CA VAL A 210 -26.52 -14.75 7.70
C VAL A 210 -27.47 -13.65 8.20
N GLU A 211 -27.98 -13.81 9.42
CA GLU A 211 -28.95 -12.87 10.01
C GLU A 211 -28.32 -11.50 10.30
N GLY A 212 -27.13 -11.46 10.93
CA GLY A 212 -26.43 -10.20 11.19
C GLY A 212 -26.02 -9.46 9.92
N ASN A 213 -25.65 -10.18 8.85
CA ASN A 213 -25.38 -9.55 7.55
C ASN A 213 -26.64 -8.92 6.93
N ILE A 214 -27.83 -9.51 7.12
CA ILE A 214 -29.09 -8.95 6.62
C ILE A 214 -29.45 -7.67 7.39
N GLU A 215 -29.19 -7.64 8.70
CA GLU A 215 -29.37 -6.44 9.51
C GLU A 215 -28.38 -5.34 9.10
N ASP A 216 -27.09 -5.66 8.97
CA ASP A 216 -26.04 -4.71 8.57
C ASP A 216 -26.30 -4.13 7.17
N LEU A 217 -26.95 -4.86 6.25
CA LEU A 217 -27.34 -4.30 4.94
C LEU A 217 -28.29 -3.09 5.04
N ARG A 218 -29.02 -2.94 6.16
CA ARG A 218 -29.85 -1.76 6.44
C ARG A 218 -29.02 -0.56 6.85
N GLU A 219 -27.78 -0.77 7.27
CA GLU A 219 -26.86 0.28 7.66
C GLU A 219 -26.14 0.91 6.46
N THR A 220 -26.01 2.24 6.51
CA THR A 220 -25.36 3.00 5.42
C THR A 220 -23.87 2.68 5.31
N TRP A 221 -23.18 2.49 6.44
CA TRP A 221 -21.75 2.21 6.44
C TRP A 221 -21.41 0.88 5.77
N PHE A 222 -22.23 -0.15 5.96
CA PHE A 222 -22.04 -1.48 5.37
C PHE A 222 -22.27 -1.44 3.84
N ARG A 223 -23.35 -0.77 3.39
CA ARG A 223 -23.61 -0.54 1.96
C ARG A 223 -22.48 0.24 1.28
N CYS A 224 -21.96 1.29 1.94
CA CYS A 224 -20.80 2.05 1.47
C CYS A 224 -19.56 1.17 1.37
N GLY A 225 -19.34 0.27 2.34
CA GLY A 225 -18.26 -0.72 2.31
C GLY A 225 -18.34 -1.65 1.10
N ILE A 226 -19.53 -2.23 0.84
CA ILE A 226 -19.79 -3.09 -0.32
C ILE A 226 -19.54 -2.32 -1.63
N MET A 227 -20.03 -1.09 -1.74
CA MET A 227 -19.80 -0.27 -2.93
C MET A 227 -18.32 0.04 -3.13
N ALA A 228 -17.59 0.37 -2.05
CA ALA A 228 -16.17 0.69 -2.10
C ALA A 228 -15.33 -0.52 -2.51
N ILE A 229 -15.54 -1.70 -1.91
CA ILE A 229 -14.79 -2.91 -2.27
C ILE A 229 -15.13 -3.36 -3.71
N SER A 230 -16.38 -3.21 -4.15
CA SER A 230 -16.79 -3.52 -5.51
C SER A 230 -16.10 -2.62 -6.52
N ALA A 231 -16.13 -1.30 -6.30
CA ALA A 231 -15.44 -0.33 -7.15
C ALA A 231 -13.93 -0.60 -7.20
N PHE A 232 -13.30 -0.82 -6.03
CA PHE A 232 -11.87 -1.11 -5.96
C PHE A 232 -11.51 -2.42 -6.68
N THR A 233 -12.34 -3.44 -6.56
CA THR A 233 -12.17 -4.73 -7.25
C THR A 233 -12.26 -4.56 -8.76
N LEU A 234 -13.25 -3.80 -9.25
CA LEU A 234 -13.36 -3.49 -10.68
C LEU A 234 -12.12 -2.75 -11.19
N LEU A 235 -11.66 -1.72 -10.48
CA LEU A 235 -10.42 -1.01 -10.81
C LEU A 235 -9.21 -1.97 -10.87
N SER A 236 -9.11 -2.88 -9.91
CA SER A 236 -8.05 -3.89 -9.86
C SER A 236 -8.14 -4.89 -11.03
N LEU A 237 -9.33 -5.36 -11.38
CA LEU A 237 -9.56 -6.29 -12.50
C LEU A 237 -9.24 -5.64 -13.86
N PHE A 238 -9.68 -4.41 -14.08
CA PHE A 238 -9.38 -3.69 -15.33
C PHE A 238 -7.91 -3.26 -15.45
N SER A 239 -7.14 -3.33 -14.35
CA SER A 239 -5.68 -3.14 -14.39
C SER A 239 -4.92 -4.29 -15.06
N PHE A 240 -5.56 -5.45 -15.28
CA PHE A 240 -4.94 -6.59 -15.96
C PHE A 240 -4.79 -6.35 -17.47
N GLN A 241 -3.57 -6.52 -17.98
CA GLN A 241 -3.20 -6.34 -19.40
C GLN A 241 -4.19 -6.91 -20.44
N PRO A 242 -4.72 -8.15 -20.33
CA PRO A 242 -5.65 -8.70 -21.33
C PRO A 242 -6.99 -7.95 -21.38
N LEU A 243 -7.47 -7.44 -20.24
CA LEU A 243 -8.74 -6.72 -20.14
C LEU A 243 -8.59 -5.26 -20.56
N ARG A 244 -7.44 -4.65 -20.26
CA ARG A 244 -7.11 -3.27 -20.64
C ARG A 244 -7.09 -3.06 -22.16
N GLY A 245 -6.77 -4.09 -22.95
CA GLY A 245 -6.79 -4.01 -24.42
C GLY A 245 -8.20 -3.92 -25.04
N ARG A 246 -9.26 -4.31 -24.31
CA ARG A 246 -10.65 -4.28 -24.80
C ARG A 246 -11.50 -3.16 -24.20
N ALA A 247 -11.11 -2.61 -23.05
CA ALA A 247 -11.88 -1.60 -22.32
C ALA A 247 -11.00 -0.47 -21.75
N TYR A 248 -10.00 -0.02 -22.52
CA TYR A 248 -9.02 0.98 -22.07
C TYR A 248 -9.68 2.29 -21.61
N GLU A 249 -10.64 2.79 -22.37
CA GLU A 249 -11.34 4.05 -22.09
C GLU A 249 -12.20 3.96 -20.84
N PHE A 250 -12.93 2.84 -20.66
CA PHE A 250 -13.72 2.59 -19.46
C PHE A 250 -12.85 2.54 -18.19
N PHE A 251 -11.72 1.83 -18.25
CA PHE A 251 -10.75 1.80 -17.16
C PHE A 251 -10.23 3.20 -16.80
N LEU A 252 -9.88 3.99 -17.82
CA LEU A 252 -9.34 5.35 -17.61
C LEU A 252 -10.38 6.26 -16.95
N VAL A 253 -11.63 6.20 -17.39
CA VAL A 253 -12.74 6.98 -16.83
C VAL A 253 -13.01 6.57 -15.38
N CYS A 254 -13.15 5.28 -15.08
CA CYS A 254 -13.34 4.80 -13.71
C CYS A 254 -12.18 5.18 -12.78
N HIS A 255 -10.95 5.08 -13.27
CA HIS A 255 -9.76 5.43 -12.49
C HIS A 255 -9.66 6.94 -12.24
N LEU A 256 -10.02 7.77 -13.22
CA LEU A 256 -10.06 9.22 -13.05
C LEU A 256 -11.14 9.63 -12.05
N PHE A 257 -12.35 9.08 -12.15
CA PHE A 257 -13.43 9.35 -11.19
C PHE A 257 -13.08 8.92 -9.76
N ALA A 258 -12.41 7.77 -9.58
CA ALA A 258 -11.95 7.32 -8.27
C ALA A 258 -10.97 8.30 -7.61
N ASN A 259 -10.12 8.96 -8.40
CA ASN A 259 -9.20 10.00 -7.91
C ASN A 259 -9.88 11.39 -7.79
N ALA A 260 -10.86 11.69 -8.66
CA ALA A 260 -11.52 12.99 -8.77
C ALA A 260 -12.68 13.20 -7.79
N ARG A 261 -13.19 12.15 -7.13
CA ARG A 261 -14.26 12.29 -6.13
C ARG A 261 -13.89 13.26 -4.99
N ARG A 262 -12.60 13.41 -4.70
CA ARG A 262 -12.09 14.39 -3.72
C ARG A 262 -12.22 15.86 -4.18
N CYS A 263 -12.40 16.11 -5.47
CA CYS A 263 -12.62 17.45 -6.02
C CYS A 263 -14.12 17.79 -6.18
N TRP A 264 -14.99 16.78 -6.36
CA TRP A 264 -16.44 17.02 -6.53
C TRP A 264 -17.10 17.58 -5.25
N ASP A 265 -16.68 17.10 -4.08
CA ASP A 265 -17.18 17.59 -2.78
C ASP A 265 -16.68 19.01 -2.42
N ILE A 266 -15.66 19.52 -3.13
CA ILE A 266 -15.14 20.88 -2.93
C ILE A 266 -15.79 21.88 -3.91
N SER A 267 -16.37 21.42 -5.02
CA SER A 267 -16.90 22.29 -6.09
C SER A 267 -18.43 22.39 -6.17
N TYR A 268 -19.20 21.62 -5.38
CA TYR A 268 -20.67 21.74 -5.33
C TYR A 268 -21.22 21.90 -3.89
N PRO A 269 -21.07 23.06 -3.25
CA PRO A 269 -22.02 23.47 -2.23
C PRO A 269 -23.28 23.98 -2.94
N ALA A 270 -24.14 23.07 -3.39
CA ALA A 270 -25.39 23.46 -4.04
C ALA A 270 -26.62 22.96 -3.27
N PHE A 271 -27.25 23.93 -2.60
CA PHE A 271 -28.62 24.29 -2.90
C PHE A 271 -29.71 23.27 -2.50
N GLY A 272 -30.36 23.53 -1.36
CA GLY A 272 -31.53 22.75 -0.97
C GLY A 272 -32.11 23.02 0.41
N ARG A 273 -32.25 24.29 0.84
CA ARG A 273 -33.34 24.71 1.73
C ARG A 273 -33.76 26.12 1.35
N SER A 274 -34.70 26.20 0.42
CA SER A 274 -35.61 27.34 0.37
C SER A 274 -37.04 26.81 0.50
N VAL A 275 -37.81 27.55 1.30
CA VAL A 275 -39.27 27.63 1.40
C VAL A 275 -39.97 26.56 2.27
N GLY A 276 -40.54 27.05 3.37
CA GLY A 276 -41.30 26.36 4.41
C GLY A 276 -41.10 27.07 5.74
#